data_AF-A0A6J4MBP5-F1
#
_entry.id   AF-A0A6J4MBP5-F1
#
_cell.length_a   1.000
_cell.length_b   1.000
_cell.length_c   1.000
_cell.angle_alpha   90.00
_cell.angle_beta   90.00
_cell.angle_gamma   90.00
#
_symmetry.space_group_name_H-M   'P 1'
#
loop_
_entity.id
_entity.type
_entity.pdbx_description
1 polymer ?
#
loop_
_entity_poly.entity_id
_entity_poly.type
_entity_poly.pdbx_seq_one_letter_code
_entity_poly.pdbx_strand_id
1 'polypeptide(L)' 'QRIERKHLTLRTRIKRLTRKTICFSKSVLMHDVVIGLLINRLEFALPV' A
#
# COMPACT_ATOMS: atom_id res chain seq x y z
N GLN A 1 -20.27 5.35 8.55
CA GLN A 1 -19.55 5.76 7.30
C GLN A 1 -18.04 5.98 7.47
N ARG A 2 -17.32 5.26 8.35
CA ARG A 2 -15.84 5.34 8.45
C ARG A 2 -15.11 4.23 7.67
N ILE A 3 -15.75 3.07 7.52
CA ILE A 3 -15.17 1.88 6.85
C ILE A 3 -15.03 2.11 5.35
N GLU A 4 -16.05 2.67 4.69
CA GLU A 4 -15.99 3.00 3.25
C GLU A 4 -14.85 3.96 2.89
N ARG A 5 -14.59 4.98 3.71
CA ARG A 5 -13.48 5.91 3.46
C ARG A 5 -12.10 5.28 3.65
N LYS A 6 -11.95 4.34 4.59
CA LYS A 6 -10.72 3.56 4.75
C LYS A 6 -10.44 2.74 3.48
N HIS A 7 -11.45 2.04 2.95
CA HIS A 7 -11.31 1.25 1.73
C HIS A 7 -11.03 2.11 0.48
N LEU A 8 -11.67 3.28 0.37
CA LEU A 8 -11.40 4.23 -0.73
C LEU A 8 -9.95 4.76 -0.71
N THR A 9 -9.43 5.04 0.49
CA THR A 9 -8.05 5.51 0.69
C THR A 9 -7.02 4.41 0.38
N LEU A 10 -7.32 3.16 0.74
CA LEU A 10 -6.47 2.01 0.41
C LEU A 10 -6.42 1.79 -1.11
N ARG A 11 -7.59 1.77 -1.77
CA ARG A 11 -7.70 1.57 -3.22
C ARG A 11 -6.96 2.64 -4.02
N THR A 12 -7.03 3.90 -3.59
CA THR A 12 -6.29 5.01 -4.24
C THR A 12 -4.78 4.90 -4.04
N ARG A 13 -4.31 4.47 -2.86
CA ARG A 13 -2.87 4.22 -2.62
C ARG A 13 -2.34 3.04 -3.44
N ILE A 14 -3.07 1.93 -3.51
CA ILE A 14 -2.69 0.75 -4.33
C ILE A 14 -2.60 1.15 -5.82
N LYS A 15 -3.59 1.89 -6.35
CA LYS A 15 -3.56 2.42 -7.72
C LYS A 15 -2.37 3.34 -7.99
N ARG A 16 -1.93 4.10 -6.99
CA ARG A 16 -0.75 4.97 -7.11
C ARG A 16 0.55 4.16 -7.09
N LEU A 17 0.61 3.09 -6.29
CA LEU A 17 1.76 2.20 -6.24
C LEU A 17 1.99 1.46 -7.57
N THR A 18 0.91 1.02 -8.21
CA THR A 18 0.93 0.38 -9.53
C THR A 18 1.29 1.34 -10.67
N ARG A 19 1.22 2.66 -10.47
CA ARG A 19 1.59 3.68 -11.46
C ARG A 19 3.10 3.99 -11.56
N LYS A 20 3.97 3.23 -10.87
CA LYS A 20 5.45 3.29 -10.99
C LYS A 20 6.13 4.63 -10.62
N THR A 21 5.53 5.48 -9.77
CA THR A 21 6.10 6.84 -9.55
C THR A 21 6.75 7.10 -8.18
N ILE A 22 6.60 6.25 -7.16
CA ILE A 22 7.11 6.57 -5.80
C ILE A 22 8.16 5.57 -5.28
N CYS A 23 8.15 4.33 -5.74
CA CYS A 23 9.05 3.28 -5.24
C CYS A 23 9.29 2.20 -6.31
N PHE A 24 9.53 2.59 -7.57
CA PHE A 24 9.76 1.62 -8.63
C PHE A 24 11.17 1.03 -8.52
N SER A 25 11.30 -0.10 -7.83
CA SER A 25 12.47 -0.95 -7.90
C SER A 25 12.35 -1.86 -9.12
N LYS A 26 13.44 -2.13 -9.84
CA LYS A 26 13.43 -3.16 -10.90
C LYS A 26 13.06 -4.55 -10.36
N SER A 27 13.20 -4.76 -9.05
CA SER A 27 12.97 -6.04 -8.39
C SER A 27 11.53 -6.17 -7.87
N VAL A 28 10.78 -7.12 -8.43
CA VAL A 28 9.40 -7.44 -8.01
C VAL A 28 9.32 -7.83 -6.52
N LEU A 29 10.33 -8.55 -6.02
CA LEU A 29 10.45 -8.89 -4.60
C LEU A 29 10.40 -7.67 -3.66
N MET A 30 11.12 -6.60 -4.01
CA MET A 30 11.12 -5.37 -3.19
C MET A 30 9.75 -4.69 -3.24
N HIS A 31 9.06 -4.78 -4.38
CA HIS A 31 7.70 -4.26 -4.51
C HIS A 31 6.69 -5.02 -3.64
N ASP A 32 6.71 -6.35 -3.67
CA ASP A 32 5.80 -7.17 -2.88
C ASP A 32 5.99 -6.97 -1.37
N VAL A 33 7.24 -6.85 -0.92
CA VAL A 33 7.56 -6.54 0.49
C VAL A 33 7.00 -5.17 0.90
N VAL A 34 7.20 -4.13 0.08
CA VAL A 34 6.69 -2.77 0.38
C VAL A 34 5.16 -2.72 0.35
N ILE A 35 4.51 -3.46 -0.57
CA ILE A 35 3.04 -3.60 -0.61
C ILE A 35 2.55 -4.27 0.67
N GLY A 36 3.16 -5.39 1.06
CA GLY A 36 2.84 -6.10 2.29
C GLY A 36 3.01 -5.22 3.52
N LEU A 37 4.12 -4.47 3.62
CA LEU A 37 4.39 -3.55 4.72
C LEU A 37 3.36 -2.41 4.78
N LEU A 38 2.98 -1.87 3.62
CA LEU A 38 1.98 -0.80 3.52
C LEU A 38 0.59 -1.26 3.97
N ILE A 39 0.18 -2.46 3.56
CA ILE A 39 -1.10 -3.07 3.98
C ILE A 39 -1.07 -3.34 5.48
N ASN A 40 0.00 -3.95 5.99
CA ASN A 40 0.18 -4.19 7.43
C ASN A 40 0.10 -2.89 8.25
N ARG A 41 0.69 -1.80 7.76
CA ARG A 41 0.63 -0.51 8.45
C ARG A 41 -0.74 0.17 8.38
N LEU A 42 -1.48 0.02 7.29
CA LEU A 42 -2.77 0.69 7.07
C LEU A 42 -3.96 -0.04 7.68
N GLU A 43 -3.99 -1.36 7.52
CA GLU A 43 -5.08 -2.22 7.97
C GLU A 43 -4.87 -2.69 9.41
N PHE A 44 -3.63 -3.09 9.74
CA PHE A 44 -3.32 -3.69 11.05
C PHE A 44 -2.65 -2.72 12.03
N ALA A 45 -2.27 -1.51 11.58
CA ALA A 45 -1.62 -0.48 12.39
C ALA A 45 -0.44 -1.01 13.23
N LEU A 46 0.23 -2.07 12.75
CA LEU A 46 1.31 -2.71 13.48
C LEU A 46 2.53 -1.77 13.51
N PRO A 47 3.05 -1.41 14.71
CA PRO A 47 4.31 -0.70 14.82
C PRO A 47 5.46 -1.65 14.45
N VAL A 48 6.37 -1.14 13.63
CA VAL A 48 7.72 -1.72 13.44
C VAL A 48 8.58 -1.32 14.63
#